data_AF-A0A850WR34-F1
#
_entry.id   AF-A0A850WR34-F1
#
_cell.length_a   1.000
_cell.length_b   1.000
_cell.length_c   1.000
_cell.angle_alpha   90.00
_cell.angle_beta   90.00
_cell.angle_gamma   90.00
#
_symmetry.space_group_name_H-M   'P 1'
#
loop_
_entity.id
_entity.type
_entity.pdbx_description
1 polymer ?
#
loop_
_entity_poly.entity_id
_entity_poly.type
_entity_poly.pdbx_seq_one_letter_code
_entity_poly.pdbx_strand_id
1 'polypeptide(L)'
;AEEKANTRLLLGMSLDSYARYLVNLNQLPVAQKMYEKALKISHDVQGETHPQTVVLMNDLATVLDAQGRYDEAYSCVKRAAELAKETQHPEEHMVLNNLAAVLMHKEDFLQAKQVYKEALKQAQEKGDAASVQHIQKELAELAKRRKGSK
;
A
#
# COMPACT_ATOMS: atom_id res chain seq x y z
N ALA A 1 -22.52 23.33 -2.23
CA ALA A 1 -21.06 23.05 -2.19
C ALA A 1 -20.81 21.61 -1.74
N GLU A 2 -21.46 21.19 -0.65
CA GLU A 2 -21.42 19.83 -0.10
C GLU A 2 -21.89 18.74 -1.07
N GLU A 3 -23.05 18.90 -1.74
CA GLU A 3 -23.52 17.92 -2.73
C GLU A 3 -22.49 17.65 -3.85
N LYS A 4 -21.84 18.71 -4.35
CA LYS A 4 -20.79 18.59 -5.36
C LYS A 4 -19.57 17.84 -4.83
N ALA A 5 -19.21 18.01 -3.55
CA ALA A 5 -18.14 17.26 -2.91
C ALA A 5 -18.53 15.77 -2.78
N ASN A 6 -19.77 15.48 -2.34
CA ASN A 6 -20.27 14.11 -2.21
C ASN A 6 -20.32 13.37 -3.55
N THR A 7 -20.76 14.03 -4.63
CA THR A 7 -20.73 13.44 -5.98
C THR A 7 -19.31 13.12 -6.43
N ARG A 8 -18.34 14.00 -6.15
CA ARG A 8 -16.92 13.73 -6.44
C ARG A 8 -16.42 12.53 -5.66
N LEU A 9 -16.72 12.44 -4.36
CA LEU A 9 -16.31 11.29 -3.54
C LEU A 9 -16.89 9.98 -4.04
N LEU A 10 -18.17 9.96 -4.43
CA LEU A 10 -18.79 8.77 -5.02
C LEU A 10 -18.07 8.34 -6.31
N LEU A 11 -17.68 9.31 -7.15
CA LEU A 11 -16.86 9.02 -8.33
C LEU A 11 -15.48 8.45 -7.92
N GLY A 12 -14.84 9.01 -6.91
CA GLY A 12 -13.57 8.50 -6.37
C GLY A 12 -13.66 7.04 -5.91
N MET A 13 -14.69 6.70 -5.12
CA MET A 13 -14.94 5.33 -4.66
C MET A 13 -15.24 4.37 -5.82
N SER A 14 -15.98 4.85 -6.84
CA SER A 14 -16.28 4.06 -8.04
C SER A 14 -15.01 3.77 -8.85
N LEU A 15 -14.12 4.75 -8.96
CA LEU A 15 -12.83 4.60 -9.63
C LEU A 15 -11.89 3.65 -8.88
N ASP A 16 -11.83 3.73 -7.55
CA ASP A 16 -11.11 2.77 -6.70
C ASP A 16 -11.60 1.34 -6.95
N SER A 17 -12.91 1.13 -6.82
CA SER A 17 -13.53 -0.19 -7.06
C SER A 17 -13.24 -0.73 -8.47
N TYR A 18 -13.31 0.14 -9.48
CA TYR A 18 -12.96 -0.24 -10.85
C TYR A 18 -11.47 -0.53 -11.02
N ALA A 19 -10.58 0.23 -10.36
CA ALA A 19 -9.15 -0.02 -10.36
C ALA A 19 -8.83 -1.41 -9.79
N ARG A 20 -9.43 -1.79 -8.65
CA ARG A 20 -9.28 -3.14 -8.06
C ARG A 20 -9.71 -4.24 -9.03
N TYR A 21 -10.85 -4.04 -9.71
CA TYR A 21 -11.30 -4.97 -10.75
C TYR A 21 -10.29 -5.10 -11.90
N LEU A 22 -9.74 -3.98 -12.38
CA LEU A 22 -8.73 -3.96 -13.44
C LEU A 22 -7.41 -4.65 -13.02
N VAL A 23 -7.01 -4.52 -11.75
CA VAL A 23 -5.85 -5.25 -11.20
C VAL A 23 -6.09 -6.77 -11.29
N ASN A 24 -7.29 -7.24 -10.94
CA ASN A 24 -7.63 -8.66 -11.06
C ASN A 24 -7.62 -9.17 -12.52
N LEU A 25 -7.87 -8.29 -13.49
CA LEU A 25 -7.73 -8.59 -14.92
C LEU A 25 -6.30 -8.40 -15.45
N ASN A 26 -5.34 -8.07 -14.57
CA ASN A 26 -3.96 -7.75 -14.92
C ASN A 26 -3.83 -6.55 -15.90
N GLN A 27 -4.80 -5.63 -15.90
CA GLN A 27 -4.80 -4.42 -16.73
C GLN A 27 -4.13 -3.25 -15.98
N LEU A 28 -2.88 -3.46 -15.56
CA LEU A 28 -2.17 -2.56 -14.64
C LEU A 28 -2.07 -1.10 -15.10
N PRO A 29 -1.76 -0.77 -16.38
CA PRO A 29 -1.68 0.62 -16.82
C PRO A 29 -3.03 1.35 -16.77
N VAL A 30 -4.15 0.63 -16.92
CA VAL A 30 -5.49 1.21 -16.81
C VAL A 30 -5.87 1.37 -15.34
N ALA A 31 -5.57 0.38 -14.51
CA ALA A 31 -5.77 0.44 -13.06
C ALA A 31 -5.04 1.63 -12.43
N GLN A 32 -3.78 1.85 -12.80
CA GLN A 32 -2.98 3.00 -12.35
C GLN A 32 -3.72 4.33 -12.60
N LYS A 33 -4.22 4.54 -13.82
CA LYS A 33 -4.96 5.76 -14.18
C LYS A 33 -6.23 5.94 -13.35
N MET A 34 -6.89 4.85 -12.96
CA MET A 34 -8.08 4.91 -12.10
C MET A 34 -7.69 5.27 -10.67
N TYR A 35 -6.65 4.64 -10.12
CA TYR A 35 -6.11 4.99 -8.80
C TYR A 35 -5.62 6.43 -8.71
N GLU A 36 -4.88 6.93 -9.71
CA GLU A 36 -4.43 8.33 -9.76
C GLU A 36 -5.60 9.32 -9.72
N LYS A 37 -6.68 9.04 -10.45
CA LYS A 37 -7.89 9.87 -10.45
C LYS A 37 -8.62 9.79 -9.11
N ALA A 38 -8.79 8.59 -8.55
CA ALA A 38 -9.42 8.39 -7.25
C ALA A 38 -8.62 9.09 -6.14
N LEU A 39 -7.30 8.94 -6.14
CA LEU A 39 -6.38 9.57 -5.21
C LEU A 39 -6.48 11.09 -5.28
N LYS A 40 -6.45 11.66 -6.49
CA LYS A 40 -6.62 13.11 -6.68
C LYS A 40 -7.95 13.60 -6.11
N ILE A 41 -9.04 12.87 -6.33
CA ILE A 41 -10.36 13.23 -5.80
C ILE A 41 -10.36 13.19 -4.27
N SER A 42 -9.86 12.11 -3.66
CA SER A 42 -9.83 11.95 -2.20
C SER A 42 -8.94 13.03 -1.57
N HIS A 43 -7.76 13.28 -2.13
CA HIS A 43 -6.86 14.35 -1.69
C HIS A 43 -7.53 15.74 -1.77
N ASP A 44 -8.13 16.10 -2.90
CA ASP A 44 -8.74 17.42 -3.11
C ASP A 44 -9.94 17.68 -2.18
N VAL A 45 -10.68 16.63 -1.81
CA VAL A 45 -11.94 16.77 -1.06
C VAL A 45 -11.77 16.50 0.44
N GLN A 46 -10.88 15.57 0.80
CA GLN A 46 -10.71 15.08 2.18
C GLN A 46 -9.33 15.40 2.77
N GLY A 47 -8.36 15.75 1.94
CA GLY A 47 -6.98 16.06 2.35
C GLY A 47 -6.06 14.84 2.37
N GLU A 48 -4.76 15.11 2.44
CA GLU A 48 -3.70 14.09 2.33
C GLU A 48 -3.71 13.06 3.48
N THR A 49 -4.08 13.49 4.68
CA THR A 49 -4.08 12.65 5.90
C THR A 49 -5.35 11.81 6.05
N HIS A 50 -6.31 11.92 5.12
CA HIS A 50 -7.55 11.17 5.22
C HIS A 50 -7.30 9.67 5.02
N PRO A 51 -7.92 8.76 5.80
CA PRO A 51 -7.69 7.32 5.68
C PRO A 51 -7.80 6.77 4.25
N GLN A 52 -8.85 7.17 3.52
CA GLN A 52 -9.02 6.75 2.13
C GLN A 52 -7.89 7.24 1.21
N THR A 53 -7.33 8.43 1.46
CA THR A 53 -6.22 8.95 0.65
C THR A 53 -4.96 8.12 0.87
N VAL A 54 -4.66 7.74 2.12
CA VAL A 54 -3.53 6.86 2.46
C VAL A 54 -3.69 5.47 1.82
N VAL A 55 -4.88 4.87 1.88
CA VAL A 55 -5.18 3.59 1.23
C VAL A 55 -4.98 3.68 -0.28
N LEU A 56 -5.46 4.74 -0.92
CA LEU A 56 -5.31 4.94 -2.37
C LEU A 56 -3.85 5.14 -2.79
N MET A 57 -3.03 5.81 -1.98
CA MET A 57 -1.58 5.89 -2.22
C MET A 57 -0.93 4.50 -2.13
N ASN A 58 -1.27 3.73 -1.11
CA ASN A 58 -0.77 2.37 -0.93
C ASN A 58 -1.14 1.47 -2.13
N ASP A 59 -2.38 1.52 -2.60
CA ASP A 59 -2.83 0.71 -3.74
C ASP A 59 -2.20 1.14 -5.06
N LEU A 60 -2.00 2.46 -5.26
CA LEU A 60 -1.25 2.97 -6.40
C LEU A 60 0.19 2.43 -6.39
N ALA A 61 0.84 2.39 -5.24
CA ALA A 61 2.18 1.82 -5.11
C ALA A 61 2.21 0.33 -5.48
N THR A 62 1.22 -0.46 -5.05
CA THR A 62 1.08 -1.87 -5.45
C THR A 62 1.02 -2.04 -6.98
N VAL A 63 0.27 -1.16 -7.66
CA VAL A 63 0.16 -1.21 -9.12
C VAL A 63 1.43 -0.75 -9.84
N LEU A 64 2.17 0.20 -9.26
CA LEU A 64 3.48 0.61 -9.78
C LEU A 64 4.52 -0.50 -9.62
N ASP A 65 4.52 -1.16 -8.46
CA ASP A 65 5.40 -2.28 -8.15
C ASP A 65 5.16 -3.47 -9.09
N ALA A 66 3.89 -3.83 -9.32
CA ALA A 66 3.52 -4.88 -10.28
C ALA A 66 3.91 -4.55 -11.74
N GLN A 67 4.10 -3.27 -12.07
CA GLN A 67 4.62 -2.83 -13.37
C GLN A 67 6.16 -2.78 -13.43
N GLY A 68 6.87 -3.16 -12.37
CA GLY A 68 8.33 -3.08 -12.28
C GLY A 68 8.87 -1.67 -11.98
N ARG A 69 8.01 -0.70 -11.66
CA ARG A 69 8.38 0.70 -11.38
C ARG A 69 8.68 0.89 -9.90
N TYR A 70 9.68 0.17 -9.41
CA TYR A 70 9.96 0.01 -7.98
C TYR A 70 10.34 1.31 -7.26
N ASP A 71 11.06 2.23 -7.91
CA ASP A 71 11.42 3.53 -7.30
C ASP A 71 10.21 4.43 -7.06
N GLU A 72 9.26 4.42 -8.00
CA GLU A 72 8.03 5.19 -7.91
C GLU A 72 7.06 4.56 -6.91
N ALA A 73 6.95 3.24 -6.91
CA ALA A 73 6.22 2.49 -5.90
C ALA A 73 6.76 2.79 -4.50
N TYR A 74 8.09 2.75 -4.30
CA TYR A 74 8.73 3.02 -3.02
C TYR A 74 8.43 4.43 -2.53
N SER A 75 8.58 5.43 -3.39
CA SER A 75 8.31 6.82 -3.05
C SER A 75 6.85 7.00 -2.61
N CYS A 76 5.91 6.34 -3.30
CA CYS A 76 4.49 6.42 -3.00
C CYS A 76 4.12 5.71 -1.69
N VAL A 77 4.54 4.44 -1.50
CA VAL A 77 4.20 3.67 -0.28
C VAL A 77 4.95 4.17 0.95
N LYS A 78 6.16 4.74 0.79
CA LYS A 78 6.88 5.38 1.89
C LYS A 78 6.10 6.60 2.41
N ARG A 79 5.61 7.46 1.52
CA ARG A 79 4.77 8.60 1.93
C ARG A 79 3.47 8.13 2.60
N ALA A 80 2.83 7.10 2.06
CA ALA A 80 1.66 6.50 2.68
C ALA A 80 1.96 5.96 4.10
N ALA A 81 3.12 5.32 4.31
CA ALA A 81 3.52 4.80 5.61
C ALA A 81 3.80 5.92 6.64
N GLU A 82 4.44 7.00 6.22
CA GLU A 82 4.67 8.19 7.06
C GLU A 82 3.34 8.78 7.53
N LEU A 83 2.40 9.01 6.60
CA LEU A 83 1.07 9.51 6.91
C LEU A 83 0.29 8.54 7.80
N ALA A 84 0.34 7.24 7.50
CA ALA A 84 -0.35 6.22 8.28
C ALA A 84 0.09 6.24 9.75
N LYS A 85 1.39 6.41 9.99
CA LYS A 85 1.99 6.49 11.32
C LYS A 85 1.62 7.79 12.04
N GLU A 86 1.66 8.93 11.33
CA GLU A 86 1.27 10.23 11.88
C GLU A 86 -0.19 10.25 12.35
N THR A 87 -1.09 9.59 11.61
CA THR A 87 -2.53 9.61 11.89
C THR A 87 -3.03 8.40 12.68
N GLN A 88 -2.15 7.47 13.07
CA GLN A 88 -2.52 6.17 13.68
C GLN A 88 -3.57 5.42 12.83
N HIS A 89 -3.30 5.32 11.53
CA HIS A 89 -4.22 4.76 10.55
C HIS A 89 -4.60 3.31 10.91
N PRO A 90 -5.89 2.92 10.83
CA PRO A 90 -6.33 1.58 11.23
C PRO A 90 -5.64 0.44 10.48
N GLU A 91 -5.17 0.72 9.26
CA GLU A 91 -4.51 -0.22 8.36
C GLU A 91 -3.00 0.04 8.20
N GLU A 92 -2.36 0.74 9.14
CA GLU A 92 -0.92 1.03 9.09
C GLU A 92 -0.08 -0.24 8.83
N HIS A 93 -0.44 -1.38 9.45
CA HIS A 93 0.26 -2.65 9.27
C HIS A 93 0.22 -3.16 7.82
N MET A 94 -0.86 -2.90 7.08
CA MET A 94 -0.97 -3.28 5.67
C MET A 94 -0.10 -2.38 4.79
N VAL A 95 -0.04 -1.07 5.08
CA VAL A 95 0.83 -0.14 4.38
C VAL A 95 2.31 -0.48 4.62
N LEU A 96 2.69 -0.81 5.86
CA LEU A 96 4.04 -1.27 6.19
C LEU A 96 4.38 -2.59 5.51
N ASN A 97 3.43 -3.54 5.44
CA ASN A 97 3.63 -4.79 4.71
C ASN A 97 3.94 -4.54 3.23
N ASN A 98 3.22 -3.62 2.60
CA ASN A 98 3.46 -3.26 1.20
C ASN A 98 4.80 -2.54 1.02
N LEU A 99 5.16 -1.61 1.91
CA LEU A 99 6.48 -0.97 1.90
C LEU A 99 7.61 -1.99 1.98
N ALA A 100 7.47 -3.01 2.83
CA ALA A 100 8.44 -4.10 2.93
C ALA A 100 8.51 -4.93 1.64
N ALA A 101 7.38 -5.23 1.00
CA ALA A 101 7.34 -5.94 -0.29
C ALA A 101 8.02 -5.14 -1.41
N VAL A 102 7.78 -3.83 -1.50
CA VAL A 102 8.46 -2.97 -2.47
C VAL A 102 9.97 -2.93 -2.20
N LEU A 103 10.39 -2.86 -0.93
CA LEU A 103 11.81 -2.95 -0.56
C LEU A 103 12.45 -4.29 -0.95
N MET A 104 11.69 -5.40 -0.90
CA MET A 104 12.14 -6.70 -1.39
C MET A 104 12.44 -6.67 -2.89
N HIS A 105 11.57 -6.07 -3.70
CA HIS A 105 11.79 -5.94 -5.15
C HIS A 105 12.91 -4.95 -5.48
N LYS A 106 13.17 -3.97 -4.62
CA LYS A 106 14.35 -3.10 -4.68
C LYS A 106 15.64 -3.75 -4.15
N GLU A 107 15.58 -5.02 -3.75
CA GLU A 107 16.69 -5.78 -3.17
C GLU A 107 17.28 -5.20 -1.87
N ASP A 108 16.55 -4.29 -1.20
CA ASP A 108 16.93 -3.80 0.13
C ASP A 108 16.36 -4.72 1.22
N PHE A 109 16.92 -5.92 1.29
CA PHE A 109 16.49 -6.96 2.22
C PHE A 109 16.69 -6.59 3.69
N LEU A 110 17.63 -5.67 3.99
CA LEU A 110 17.88 -5.22 5.36
C LEU A 110 16.74 -4.33 5.84
N GLN A 111 16.38 -3.31 5.07
CA GLN A 111 15.25 -2.44 5.40
C GLN A 111 13.94 -3.22 5.33
N ALA A 112 13.72 -4.04 4.30
CA ALA A 112 12.51 -4.86 4.18
C ALA A 112 12.25 -5.70 5.43
N LYS A 113 13.30 -6.36 5.96
CA LYS A 113 13.18 -7.16 7.19
C LYS A 113 12.80 -6.33 8.41
N GLN A 114 13.30 -5.10 8.53
CA GLN A 114 12.95 -4.21 9.64
C GLN A 114 11.48 -3.80 9.55
N VAL A 115 11.05 -3.37 8.36
CA VAL A 115 9.66 -2.96 8.12
C VAL A 115 8.69 -4.12 8.32
N TYR A 116 8.99 -5.32 7.82
CA TYR A 116 8.17 -6.51 8.08
C TYR A 116 8.01 -6.82 9.57
N LYS A 117 9.05 -6.61 10.40
CA LYS A 117 8.93 -6.82 11.84
C LYS A 117 8.01 -5.79 12.51
N GLU A 118 8.06 -4.54 12.06
CA GLU A 118 7.15 -3.49 12.53
C GLU A 118 5.71 -3.80 12.11
N ALA A 119 5.49 -4.14 10.84
CA ALA A 119 4.20 -4.58 10.32
C ALA A 119 3.63 -5.78 11.10
N LEU A 120 4.48 -6.79 11.40
CA LEU A 120 4.07 -7.98 12.14
C LEU A 120 3.60 -7.63 13.55
N LYS A 121 4.34 -6.78 14.27
CA LYS A 121 3.99 -6.34 15.62
C LYS A 121 2.61 -5.66 15.61
N GLN A 122 2.39 -4.74 14.68
CA GLN A 122 1.11 -4.03 14.58
C GLN A 122 -0.05 -4.95 14.19
N ALA A 123 0.17 -5.85 13.23
CA ALA A 123 -0.85 -6.84 12.83
C ALA A 123 -1.26 -7.75 14.01
N GLN A 124 -0.30 -8.13 14.87
CA GLN A 124 -0.58 -8.89 16.09
C GLN A 124 -1.39 -8.08 17.11
N GLU A 125 -1.01 -6.82 17.35
CA GLU A 125 -1.75 -5.91 18.25
C GLU A 125 -3.19 -5.68 17.78
N LYS A 126 -3.41 -5.64 16.46
CA LYS A 126 -4.75 -5.50 15.84
C LYS A 126 -5.53 -6.82 15.76
N GLY A 127 -4.88 -7.96 15.94
CA GLY A 127 -5.50 -9.29 15.80
C GLY A 127 -5.76 -9.73 14.35
N ASP A 128 -5.07 -9.14 13.36
CA ASP A 128 -5.18 -9.51 11.95
C ASP A 128 -4.36 -10.77 11.65
N ALA A 129 -4.98 -11.93 11.84
CA ALA A 129 -4.34 -13.23 11.66
C ALA A 129 -3.85 -13.47 10.21
N ALA A 130 -4.54 -12.92 9.20
CA ALA A 130 -4.17 -13.11 7.80
C ALA A 130 -2.87 -12.37 7.48
N SER A 131 -2.78 -11.10 7.88
CA SER A 131 -1.56 -10.30 7.75
C SER A 131 -0.40 -10.92 8.53
N VAL A 132 -0.64 -11.39 9.76
CA VAL A 132 0.37 -12.07 10.58
C VAL A 132 0.95 -13.29 9.86
N GLN A 133 0.10 -14.17 9.33
CA GLN A 133 0.56 -15.37 8.63
C GLN A 133 1.37 -15.02 7.36
N HIS A 134 0.89 -14.04 6.60
CA HIS A 134 1.57 -13.58 5.38
C HIS A 134 2.96 -13.02 5.71
N ILE A 135 3.05 -12.06 6.64
CA ILE A 135 4.32 -11.42 7.01
C ILE A 135 5.32 -12.44 7.58
N GLN A 136 4.85 -13.41 8.37
CA GLN A 136 5.70 -14.48 8.89
C GLN A 136 6.31 -15.35 7.79
N LYS A 137 5.53 -15.64 6.74
CA LYS A 137 6.01 -16.37 5.57
C LYS A 137 7.13 -15.59 4.86
N GLU A 138 6.91 -14.31 4.57
CA GLU A 138 7.90 -13.45 3.91
C GLU A 138 9.21 -13.34 4.74
N LEU A 139 9.09 -13.15 6.05
CA LEU A 139 10.24 -13.13 6.97
C LEU A 139 11.00 -14.47 7.00
N ALA A 140 10.30 -15.60 6.91
CA ALA A 140 10.91 -16.92 6.85
C ALA A 140 11.65 -17.15 5.52
N GLU A 141 11.09 -16.70 4.40
CA GLU A 141 11.72 -16.76 3.08
C GLU A 141 12.99 -15.90 3.04
N LEU A 142 12.94 -14.67 3.55
CA LEU A 142 14.09 -13.80 3.75
C LEU A 142 15.22 -14.46 4.56
N ALA A 143 14.85 -15.16 5.65
CA ALA A 143 15.82 -15.86 6.49
C ALA A 143 16.50 -17.04 5.76
N LYS A 144 15.79 -17.72 4.85
CA LYS A 144 16.35 -18.80 4.02
C LYS A 144 17.31 -18.26 2.97
N ARG A 145 16.97 -17.16 2.29
CA ARG A 145 17.86 -16.51 1.29
C ARG A 145 19.23 -16.16 1.87
N ARG A 146 19.26 -15.61 3.09
CA ARG A 146 20.53 -15.31 3.79
C ARG A 146 21.38 -16.54 4.12
N LYS A 147 20.77 -17.72 4.29
CA LYS A 147 21.49 -18.97 4.61
C LYS A 147 22.06 -19.67 3.36
N GLY A 148 21.47 -19.46 2.17
CA GLY A 148 21.93 -20.04 0.91
C GLY A 148 23.05 -19.26 0.21
N SER A 149 23.39 -18.06 0.70
CA SER A 149 24.50 -17.24 0.18
C SER A 149 25.82 -17.41 0.96
N LYS A 150 25.99 -18.53 1.67
CA LYS A 150 27.23 -18.95 2.33
C LYS A 150 27.74 -20.22 1.71
#